data_AF-A0A2G4U2G6-F1
#
_entry.id   AF-A0A2G4U2G6-F1
#
_cell.length_a   1.000
_cell.length_b   1.000
_cell.length_c   1.000
_cell.angle_alpha   90.00
_cell.angle_beta   90.00
_cell.angle_gamma   90.00
#
_symmetry.space_group_name_H-M   'P 1'
#
loop_
_entity.id
_entity.type
_entity.pdbx_description
1 polymer ?
#
loop_
_entity_poly.entity_id
_entity_poly.type
_entity_poly.pdbx_seq_one_letter_code
_entity_poly.pdbx_strand_id
1 'polypeptide(L)'
;MQLLDEDDIYPPSYKETQALIAELMGSRGKPIPDTSENVSRTRLIRVKAGLLHLLTVVIPLIENEQQRLQVYWWAEAVHNIVRFEEHDAKNEQGVCNV
;
A
#
# COMPACT_ATOMS: atom_id res chain seq x y z
N MET A 1 29.63 -5.36 16.04
CA MET A 1 28.55 -4.69 15.32
C MET A 1 27.39 -4.59 16.30
N GLN A 2 27.24 -3.45 16.97
CA GLN A 2 26.10 -3.23 17.86
C GLN A 2 24.88 -3.00 16.96
N LEU A 3 23.88 -3.88 17.09
CA LEU A 3 22.55 -3.63 16.56
C LEU A 3 22.04 -2.38 17.28
N LEU A 4 21.87 -1.28 16.55
CA LEU A 4 21.11 -0.15 17.05
C LEU A 4 19.71 -0.71 17.38
N ASP A 5 19.25 -0.50 18.61
CA ASP A 5 17.87 -0.84 18.97
C ASP A 5 16.94 -0.13 17.97
N GLU A 6 15.91 -0.82 17.44
CA GLU A 6 15.00 -0.23 16.45
C GLU A 6 14.38 1.10 16.92
N ASP A 7 14.35 1.33 18.23
CA ASP A 7 13.85 2.53 18.89
C ASP A 7 14.79 3.76 18.73
N ASP A 8 16.04 3.60 18.27
CA ASP A 8 16.97 4.70 17.96
C ASP A 8 16.91 5.16 16.49
N ILE A 9 16.25 4.40 15.60
CA ILE A 9 16.21 4.67 14.16
C ILE A 9 15.01 5.54 13.77
N TYR A 10 13.91 5.46 14.53
CA TYR A 10 12.66 6.12 14.19
C TYR A 10 12.21 7.08 15.28
N PRO A 11 11.57 8.21 14.91
CA PRO A 11 11.04 9.14 15.91
C PRO A 11 9.99 8.44 16.79
N PRO A 12 9.79 8.87 18.05
CA PRO A 12 8.81 8.28 18.96
C PRO A 12 7.38 8.17 18.37
N SER A 13 7.01 9.12 17.49
CA SER A 13 5.71 9.15 16.81
C SER A 13 5.54 8.08 15.73
N TYR A 14 6.60 7.37 15.35
CA TYR A 14 6.58 6.41 14.23
C TYR A 14 5.60 5.27 14.47
N LYS A 15 5.62 4.64 15.65
CA LYS A 15 4.74 3.50 15.97
C LYS A 15 3.26 3.91 15.95
N GLU A 16 2.95 5.09 16.50
CA GLU A 16 1.59 5.64 16.51
C GLU A 16 1.12 5.99 15.09
N THR A 17 1.99 6.62 14.30
CA THR A 17 1.70 6.98 12.91
C THR A 17 1.50 5.72 12.04
N GLN A 18 2.35 4.71 12.23
CA GLN A 18 2.21 3.40 11.57
C GLN A 18 0.88 2.73 11.91
N ALA A 19 0.46 2.78 13.18
CA ALA A 19 -0.83 2.25 13.58
C ALA A 19 -1.98 3.00 12.87
N LEU A 20 -1.96 4.33 12.86
CA LEU A 20 -2.97 5.12 12.16
C LEU A 20 -3.03 4.77 10.66
N ILE A 21 -1.88 4.72 9.98
CA ILE A 21 -1.80 4.35 8.57
C ILE A 21 -2.34 2.93 8.35
N ALA A 22 -1.95 1.96 9.19
CA ALA A 22 -2.41 0.58 9.06
C ALA A 22 -3.93 0.43 9.25
N GLU A 23 -4.56 1.30 10.03
CA GLU A 23 -6.01 1.39 10.18
C GLU A 23 -6.67 2.00 8.93
N LEU A 24 -6.14 3.10 8.41
CA LEU A 24 -6.63 3.76 7.19
C LEU A 24 -6.53 2.86 5.95
N MET A 25 -5.50 2.01 5.89
CA MET A 25 -5.35 0.99 4.86
C MET A 25 -6.29 -0.22 5.04
N GLY A 26 -7.11 -0.25 6.09
CA GLY A 26 -8.11 -1.31 6.30
C GLY A 26 -7.57 -2.62 6.91
N SER A 27 -8.52 -3.55 7.10
CA SER A 27 -8.49 -4.76 7.94
C SER A 27 -7.11 -5.37 8.24
N ARG A 28 -6.74 -5.35 9.53
CA ARG A 28 -5.55 -6.05 10.07
C ARG A 28 -5.79 -7.54 10.36
N GLY A 29 -7.01 -8.02 10.08
CA GLY A 29 -7.43 -9.38 10.39
C GLY A 29 -6.74 -10.41 9.50
N LYS A 30 -6.55 -11.61 10.05
CA LYS A 30 -6.09 -12.77 9.29
C LYS A 30 -7.19 -13.16 8.28
N PRO A 31 -6.87 -13.35 6.99
CA PRO A 31 -7.86 -13.80 6.03
C PRO A 31 -8.43 -15.16 6.43
N ILE A 32 -9.71 -15.37 6.14
CA ILE A 32 -10.40 -16.64 6.39
C ILE A 32 -11.03 -17.10 5.07
N PRO A 33 -10.64 -18.27 4.53
CA PRO A 33 -9.60 -19.18 5.03
C PRO A 33 -8.18 -18.60 4.90
N ASP A 34 -7.28 -19.06 5.76
CA ASP A 34 -5.87 -18.64 5.80
C ASP A 34 -5.05 -19.34 4.72
N THR A 35 -5.29 -18.96 3.46
CA THR A 35 -4.53 -19.43 2.31
C THR A 35 -3.56 -18.34 1.84
N SER A 36 -2.47 -18.73 1.17
CA SER A 36 -1.51 -17.79 0.58
C SER A 36 -2.18 -16.81 -0.39
N GLU A 37 -3.14 -17.29 -1.18
CA GLU A 37 -3.93 -16.48 -2.10
C GLU A 37 -4.77 -15.43 -1.35
N ASN A 38 -5.48 -15.82 -0.29
CA ASN A 38 -6.30 -14.88 0.49
C ASN A 38 -5.45 -13.87 1.28
N VAL A 39 -4.26 -14.27 1.74
CA VAL A 39 -3.25 -13.35 2.31
C VAL A 39 -2.82 -12.33 1.27
N SER A 40 -2.47 -12.76 0.06
CA SER A 40 -2.08 -11.87 -1.03
C SER A 40 -3.22 -10.90 -1.40
N ARG A 41 -4.43 -11.44 -1.58
CA ARG A 41 -5.65 -10.66 -1.88
C ARG A 41 -5.94 -9.61 -0.81
N THR A 42 -5.84 -9.98 0.47
CA THR A 42 -6.05 -9.07 1.59
C THR A 42 -5.02 -7.94 1.58
N ARG A 43 -3.74 -8.24 1.31
CA ARG A 43 -2.69 -7.22 1.18
C ARG A 43 -2.98 -6.25 0.03
N LEU A 44 -3.39 -6.75 -1.14
CA LEU A 44 -3.75 -5.92 -2.29
C LEU A 44 -4.96 -5.01 -2.00
N ILE A 45 -6.00 -5.53 -1.33
CA ILE A 45 -7.15 -4.71 -0.92
C ILE A 45 -6.72 -3.57 0.00
N ARG A 46 -5.78 -3.84 0.93
CA ARG A 46 -5.27 -2.82 1.85
C ARG A 46 -4.45 -1.75 1.13
N VAL A 47 -3.59 -2.16 0.19
CA VAL A 47 -2.85 -1.23 -0.68
C VAL A 47 -3.82 -0.35 -1.46
N LYS A 48 -4.89 -0.93 -2.03
CA LYS A 48 -5.92 -0.17 -2.74
C LYS A 48 -6.63 0.86 -1.85
N ALA A 49 -6.98 0.48 -0.62
CA ALA A 49 -7.58 1.40 0.34
C ALA A 49 -6.62 2.54 0.71
N GLY A 50 -5.35 2.22 0.96
CA GLY A 50 -4.30 3.20 1.23
C GLY A 50 -4.10 4.18 0.08
N LEU A 51 -4.00 3.69 -1.16
CA LEU A 51 -3.85 4.53 -2.36
C LEU A 51 -5.07 5.44 -2.56
N LEU A 52 -6.29 4.92 -2.36
CA LEU A 52 -7.50 5.73 -2.45
C LEU A 52 -7.50 6.85 -1.41
N HIS A 53 -7.13 6.54 -0.17
CA HIS A 53 -7.03 7.56 0.90
C HIS A 53 -5.96 8.60 0.56
N LEU A 54 -4.81 8.18 0.01
CA LEU A 54 -3.75 9.09 -0.40
C LEU A 54 -4.24 10.07 -1.47
N LEU A 55 -4.91 9.57 -2.50
CA LEU A 55 -5.41 10.36 -3.63
C LEU A 55 -6.55 11.32 -3.25
N THR A 56 -7.42 10.92 -2.32
CA THR A 56 -8.65 11.66 -2.01
C THR A 56 -8.58 12.50 -0.74
N VAL A 57 -7.68 12.18 0.18
CA VAL A 57 -7.56 12.87 1.48
C VAL A 57 -6.18 13.51 1.63
N VAL A 58 -5.10 12.77 1.46
CA VAL A 58 -3.75 13.26 1.79
C VAL A 58 -3.23 14.25 0.76
N ILE A 59 -3.22 13.88 -0.52
CA ILE A 59 -2.70 14.72 -1.61
C ILE A 59 -3.43 16.06 -1.71
N PRO A 60 -4.78 16.13 -1.65
CA PRO A 60 -5.49 17.41 -1.70
C PRO A 60 -5.12 18.40 -0.58
N LEU A 61 -4.67 17.90 0.57
CA LEU A 61 -4.26 18.73 1.71
C LEU A 61 -2.84 19.30 1.61
N ILE A 62 -2.05 18.87 0.62
CA ILE A 62 -0.72 19.43 0.38
C ILE A 62 -0.89 20.86 -0.17
N GLU A 63 -0.54 21.88 0.61
CA GLU A 63 -0.75 23.28 0.25
C GLU A 63 0.06 23.69 -0.99
N ASN A 64 1.32 23.27 -1.04
CA ASN A 64 2.21 23.55 -2.17
C ASN A 64 1.73 22.80 -3.43
N GLU A 65 1.29 23.55 -4.43
CA GLU A 65 0.73 22.99 -5.67
C GLU A 65 1.71 22.14 -6.46
N GLN A 66 2.96 22.58 -6.59
CA GLN A 66 3.99 21.83 -7.31
C GLN A 66 4.28 20.50 -6.63
N GLN A 67 4.41 20.51 -5.30
CA GLN A 67 4.61 19.30 -4.51
C GLN A 67 3.40 18.37 -4.59
N ARG A 68 2.18 18.93 -4.51
CA ARG A 68 0.93 18.18 -4.65
C ARG A 68 0.85 17.44 -5.97
N LEU A 69 1.17 18.10 -7.09
CA LEU A 69 1.21 17.50 -8.42
C LEU A 69 2.27 16.38 -8.52
N GLN A 70 3.46 16.61 -7.97
CA GLN A 70 4.53 15.60 -7.97
C GLN A 70 4.10 14.33 -7.21
N VAL A 71 3.51 14.48 -6.03
CA VAL A 71 3.04 13.33 -5.23
C VAL A 71 1.88 12.62 -5.93
N TYR A 72 0.98 13.37 -6.57
CA TYR A 72 -0.10 12.80 -7.38
C TYR A 72 0.43 11.92 -8.52
N TRP A 73 1.35 12.44 -9.34
CA TRP A 73 1.92 11.66 -10.46
C TRP A 73 2.72 10.45 -9.98
N TRP A 74 3.38 10.55 -8.83
CA TRP A 74 4.08 9.40 -8.25
C TRP A 74 3.10 8.30 -7.81
N ALA A 75 2.00 8.66 -7.14
CA ALA A 75 0.96 7.72 -6.74
C ALA A 75 0.27 7.08 -7.95
N GLU A 76 0.01 7.86 -9.01
CA GLU A 76 -0.54 7.38 -10.27
C GLU A 76 0.39 6.37 -10.97
N ALA A 77 1.70 6.66 -11.03
CA ALA A 77 2.69 5.78 -11.62
C ALA A 77 2.75 4.41 -10.89
N VAL A 78 2.76 4.42 -9.56
CA VAL A 78 2.73 3.20 -8.74
C VAL A 78 1.45 2.41 -8.97
N HIS A 79 0.29 3.07 -8.97
CA HIS A 79 -0.99 2.43 -9.25
C HIS A 79 -0.98 1.75 -10.63
N ASN A 80 -0.45 2.41 -11.66
CA ASN A 80 -0.39 1.85 -13.01
C ASN A 80 0.50 0.62 -13.09
N ILE A 81 1.67 0.62 -12.42
CA ILE A 81 2.54 -0.56 -12.32
C ILE A 81 1.78 -1.73 -11.71
N VAL A 82 1.11 -1.53 -10.56
CA VAL A 82 0.31 -2.59 -9.91
C VAL A 82 -0.76 -3.13 -10.86
N ARG A 83 -1.42 -2.26 -11.64
CA ARG A 83 -2.45 -2.68 -12.61
C ARG A 83 -1.90 -3.52 -13.75
N PHE A 84 -0.67 -3.24 -14.21
CA PHE A 84 0.00 -4.06 -15.21
C PHE A 84 0.36 -5.44 -14.65
N GLU A 85 0.95 -5.51 -13.46
CA GLU A 85 1.27 -6.78 -12.79
C GLU A 85 0.00 -7.62 -12.55
N GLU A 86 -1.10 -7.01 -12.12
CA GLU A 86 -2.40 -7.69 -11.96
C GLU A 86 -2.94 -8.24 -13.28
N HIS A 87 -2.72 -7.53 -14.38
CA HIS A 87 -3.18 -7.92 -15.71
C HIS A 87 -2.35 -9.08 -16.26
N ASP A 88 -1.03 -9.00 -16.15
CA ASP A 88 -0.11 -10.02 -16.66
C ASP A 88 -0.25 -11.32 -15.88
N ALA A 89 -0.39 -11.25 -14.55
CA ALA A 89 -0.69 -12.43 -13.72
C ALA A 89 -2.00 -13.14 -14.12
N LYS A 90 -3.03 -12.40 -14.55
CA LYS A 90 -4.29 -13.00 -15.06
C LYS A 90 -4.10 -13.68 -16.41
N ASN A 91 -3.28 -13.09 -17.28
CA ASN A 91 -3.02 -13.64 -18.60
C ASN A 91 -2.14 -14.89 -18.52
N GLU A 92 -1.15 -14.93 -17.64
CA GLU A 92 -0.32 -16.11 -17.38
C GLU A 92 -1.14 -17.26 -16.77
N GLN A 93 -2.08 -16.97 -15.88
CA GLN A 93 -3.03 -17.98 -15.35
C GLN A 93 -4.00 -18.51 -16.42
N GLY A 94 -4.27 -17.74 -17.48
CA GLY A 94 -5.02 -18.20 -18.65
C GLY A 94 -4.27 -19.19 -19.53
N VAL A 95 -2.93 -19.20 -19.49
CA VAL A 95 -2.08 -20.07 -20.33
C VAL A 95 -1.88 -21.47 -19.70
N CYS A 96 -1.98 -21.62 -18.38
CA CYS A 96 -1.89 -22.94 -17.72
C CYS A 96 -3.20 -23.75 -17.68
N ASN A 97 -4.31 -23.21 -18.20
CA ASN A 97 -5.62 -23.88 -18.23
C ASN A 97 -6.01 -24.43 -19.62
N VAL A 98 -5.03 -24.67 -20.50
CA VAL A 98 -5.21 -25.28 -21.83
C VAL A 98 -4.45 -26.59 -21.91
#